data_AF-A0A9D9PX66-F1
#
_entry.id   AF-A0A9D9PX66-F1
#
_cell.length_a   1.000
_cell.length_b   1.000
_cell.length_c   1.000
_cell.angle_alpha   90.00
_cell.angle_beta   90.00
_cell.angle_gamma   90.00
#
_symmetry.space_group_name_H-M   'P 1'
#
loop_
_entity.id
_entity.type
_entity.pdbx_description
1 polymer ?
#
loop_
_entity_poly.entity_id
_entity_poly.type
_entity_poly.pdbx_seq_one_letter_code
_entity_poly.pdbx_strand_id
1 'polypeptide(L)'
;MVNDTARKLLCQQFVANNTIDPKFYDRYSVKRGLRNADGTGVTAGLTNICNVHGYVVNEGEKMPIEGQLIYRGYDVRDLVGNAVKENRFGFEEVVYLLLMGDLPNKDELAAFRQIIAENRPLPQDFFSDMILKAPSKDIMNKMSRSILALYSYDDNPENRSPE
;
A
#
# COMPACT_ATOMS: atom_id res chain seq x y z
N MET A 1 -24.30 -29.24 14.26
CA MET A 1 -22.85 -29.01 14.46
C MET A 1 -22.12 -29.85 13.43
N VAL A 2 -21.29 -29.25 12.57
CA VAL A 2 -20.44 -30.00 11.64
C VAL A 2 -19.53 -30.90 12.48
N ASN A 3 -19.47 -32.19 12.14
CA ASN A 3 -18.68 -33.18 12.87
C ASN A 3 -17.20 -32.77 12.88
N ASP A 4 -16.65 -32.39 14.04
CA ASP A 4 -15.26 -31.93 14.20
C ASP A 4 -14.24 -32.94 13.66
N THR A 5 -14.58 -34.23 13.68
CA THR A 5 -13.76 -35.30 13.09
C THR A 5 -13.67 -35.17 11.57
N ALA A 6 -14.79 -34.87 10.90
CA ALA A 6 -14.81 -34.66 9.46
C ALA A 6 -13.99 -33.41 9.08
N ARG A 7 -14.10 -32.33 9.86
CA ARG A 7 -13.29 -31.11 9.66
C ARG A 7 -11.80 -31.40 9.78
N LYS A 8 -11.38 -32.14 10.80
CA LYS A 8 -9.97 -32.54 10.99
C LYS A 8 -9.46 -33.39 9.84
N LEU A 9 -10.25 -34.36 9.39
CA LEU A 9 -9.91 -35.20 8.25
C LEU A 9 -9.69 -34.37 6.97
N LEU A 10 -10.62 -33.46 6.67
CA LEU A 10 -10.50 -32.57 5.52
C LEU A 10 -9.25 -31.68 5.60
N CYS A 11 -8.95 -31.11 6.78
CA CYS A 11 -7.72 -30.33 6.97
C CYS A 11 -6.45 -31.18 6.75
N GLN A 12 -6.42 -32.42 7.25
CA GLN A 12 -5.29 -33.32 7.06
C GLN A 12 -5.10 -33.67 5.59
N GLN A 13 -6.17 -34.02 4.88
CA GLN A 13 -6.14 -34.29 3.44
C GLN A 13 -5.69 -33.07 2.64
N PHE A 14 -6.20 -31.88 2.98
CA PHE A 14 -5.79 -30.63 2.35
C PHE A 14 -4.29 -30.39 2.51
N VAL A 15 -3.75 -30.49 3.73
CA VAL A 15 -2.32 -30.29 3.96
C VAL A 15 -1.50 -31.36 3.23
N ALA A 16 -1.87 -32.64 3.33
CA ALA A 16 -1.14 -33.72 2.70
C ALA A 16 -1.07 -33.58 1.16
N ASN A 17 -2.16 -33.16 0.53
CA ASN A 17 -2.26 -33.08 -0.93
C ASN A 17 -1.71 -31.77 -1.52
N ASN A 18 -1.64 -30.70 -0.72
CA ASN A 18 -1.23 -29.37 -1.21
C ASN A 18 0.15 -28.92 -0.68
N THR A 19 0.82 -29.73 0.14
CA THR A 19 2.19 -29.43 0.60
C THR A 19 3.19 -29.79 -0.48
N ILE A 20 3.90 -28.79 -0.98
CA ILE A 20 5.05 -28.97 -1.85
C ILE A 20 6.31 -29.02 -0.98
N ASP A 21 7.11 -30.06 -1.14
CA ASP A 21 8.39 -30.21 -0.43
C ASP A 21 9.29 -28.98 -0.72
N PRO A 22 9.74 -28.26 0.32
CA PRO A 22 10.52 -27.03 0.15
C PRO A 22 11.76 -27.18 -0.75
N LYS A 23 12.37 -28.37 -0.82
CA LYS A 23 13.54 -28.63 -1.67
C LYS A 23 13.30 -28.38 -3.15
N PHE A 24 12.04 -28.48 -3.61
CA PHE A 24 11.70 -28.22 -5.01
C PHE A 24 11.82 -26.74 -5.36
N TYR A 25 11.62 -25.83 -4.39
CA TYR A 25 11.80 -24.40 -4.65
C TYR A 25 13.26 -24.07 -4.96
N ASP A 26 14.21 -24.68 -4.23
CA ASP A 26 15.64 -24.50 -4.50
C ASP A 26 16.02 -25.16 -5.84
N ARG A 27 15.58 -26.41 -6.07
CA ARG A 27 15.86 -27.16 -7.31
C ARG A 27 15.41 -26.42 -8.56
N TYR A 28 14.23 -25.79 -8.52
CA TYR A 28 13.65 -25.08 -9.67
C TYR A 28 13.86 -23.56 -9.59
N SER A 29 14.70 -23.07 -8.66
CA SER A 29 14.99 -21.64 -8.48
C SER A 29 13.75 -20.75 -8.34
N VAL A 30 12.71 -21.27 -7.68
CA VAL A 30 11.43 -20.57 -7.48
C VAL A 30 11.62 -19.40 -6.51
N LYS A 31 11.32 -18.20 -6.98
CA LYS A 31 11.45 -16.95 -6.22
C LYS A 31 10.26 -16.73 -5.29
N ARG A 32 10.21 -17.50 -4.20
CA ARG A 32 9.12 -17.43 -3.21
C ARG A 32 8.99 -16.01 -2.65
N GLY A 33 7.78 -15.45 -2.70
CA GLY A 33 7.52 -14.09 -2.21
C GLY A 33 8.30 -13.01 -2.97
N LEU A 34 8.68 -13.26 -4.23
CA LEU A 34 9.52 -12.36 -5.04
C LEU A 34 10.89 -12.10 -4.40
N ARG A 35 11.53 -13.15 -3.86
CA ARG A 35 12.87 -13.08 -3.26
C ARG A 35 13.83 -14.06 -3.91
N ASN A 36 15.08 -13.63 -4.01
CA ASN A 36 16.23 -14.45 -4.39
C ASN A 36 16.73 -15.28 -3.20
N ALA A 37 17.54 -16.29 -3.51
CA ALA A 37 18.12 -17.19 -2.50
C ALA A 37 19.12 -16.47 -1.57
N ASP A 38 19.74 -15.39 -2.03
CA ASP A 38 20.60 -14.49 -1.25
C ASP A 38 19.81 -13.50 -0.36
N GLY A 39 18.48 -13.60 -0.34
CA GLY A 39 17.58 -12.73 0.41
C GLY A 39 17.27 -11.38 -0.25
N THR A 40 17.85 -11.08 -1.42
CA THR A 40 17.50 -9.88 -2.19
C THR A 40 16.10 -9.99 -2.80
N GLY A 41 15.46 -8.84 -3.06
CA GLY A 41 14.17 -8.81 -3.75
C GLY A 41 14.32 -9.04 -5.24
N VAL A 42 13.28 -9.57 -5.88
CA VAL A 42 13.15 -9.61 -7.33
C VAL A 42 12.58 -8.28 -7.80
N THR A 43 13.19 -7.66 -8.81
CA THR A 43 12.67 -6.45 -9.43
C THR A 43 11.36 -6.76 -10.15
N ALA A 44 10.25 -6.27 -9.61
CA ALA A 44 8.91 -6.46 -10.19
C ALA A 44 8.54 -5.36 -11.20
N GLY A 45 9.19 -4.20 -11.15
CA GLY A 45 8.90 -3.06 -12.02
C GLY A 45 9.79 -1.86 -11.74
N LEU A 46 9.59 -0.81 -12.52
CA LEU A 46 10.26 0.49 -12.40
C LEU A 46 9.26 1.52 -11.91
N THR A 47 9.71 2.45 -11.07
CA THR A 47 8.87 3.55 -10.56
C THR A 47 9.68 4.83 -10.42
N ASN A 48 9.02 5.95 -10.67
CA ASN A 48 9.56 7.28 -10.40
C ASN A 48 9.05 7.84 -9.06
N ILE A 49 8.22 7.10 -8.31
CA ILE A 49 7.49 7.62 -7.13
C ILE A 49 8.38 7.63 -5.88
N CYS A 50 9.05 6.52 -5.60
CA CYS A 50 9.72 6.30 -4.33
C CYS A 50 10.99 5.46 -4.54
N ASN A 51 12.03 5.76 -3.77
CA ASN A 51 13.25 4.97 -3.68
C ASN A 51 13.59 4.67 -2.21
N VAL A 52 13.97 3.43 -1.93
CA VAL A 52 14.32 2.96 -0.58
C VAL A 52 15.73 2.42 -0.61
N HIS A 53 16.64 3.07 0.11
CA HIS A 53 18.03 2.67 0.22
C HIS A 53 18.25 2.11 1.62
N GLY A 54 18.61 0.83 1.72
CA GLY A 54 18.90 0.19 3.01
C GLY A 54 20.20 -0.63 3.02
N TYR A 55 20.83 -0.77 1.86
CA TYR A 55 22.12 -1.43 1.70
C TYR A 55 22.79 -0.95 0.41
N VAL A 56 24.10 -1.11 0.33
CA VAL A 56 24.86 -1.05 -0.92
C VAL A 56 25.48 -2.41 -1.22
N VAL A 57 25.71 -2.69 -2.50
CA VAL A 57 26.50 -3.84 -2.94
C VAL A 57 27.87 -3.31 -3.33
N ASN A 58 28.89 -3.60 -2.52
CA ASN A 58 30.28 -3.22 -2.80
C ASN A 58 31.08 -4.49 -3.07
N GLU A 59 31.72 -4.58 -4.23
CA GLU A 59 32.48 -5.78 -4.67
C GLU A 59 31.70 -7.10 -4.59
N GLY A 60 30.37 -7.05 -4.74
CA GLY A 60 29.49 -8.22 -4.63
C GLY A 60 29.05 -8.55 -3.20
N GLU A 61 29.58 -7.87 -2.20
CA GLU A 61 29.16 -7.99 -0.80
C GLU A 61 28.10 -6.94 -0.44
N LYS A 62 27.04 -7.41 0.24
CA LYS A 62 25.95 -6.56 0.71
C LYS A 62 26.32 -5.94 2.05
N MET A 63 26.44 -4.61 2.11
CA MET A 63 26.69 -3.86 3.34
C MET A 63 25.47 -3.01 3.70
N PRO A 64 24.92 -3.12 4.94
CA PRO A 64 23.84 -2.26 5.38
C PRO A 64 24.34 -0.81 5.48
N ILE A 65 23.45 0.13 5.17
CA ILE A 65 23.70 1.57 5.30
C ILE A 65 22.59 2.21 6.12
N GLU A 66 22.79 3.47 6.49
CA GLU A 66 21.72 4.29 7.05
C GLU A 66 20.54 4.34 6.05
N GLY A 67 19.35 3.97 6.54
CA GLY A 67 18.17 3.86 5.70
C GLY A 67 17.72 5.22 5.16
N GLN A 68 17.44 5.30 3.86
CA GLN A 68 16.86 6.49 3.25
C GLN A 68 15.57 6.14 2.52
N LEU A 69 14.57 7.01 2.67
CA LEU A 69 13.30 6.96 1.96
C LEU A 69 13.15 8.24 1.18
N ILE A 70 13.13 8.12 -0.14
CA ILE A 70 13.13 9.26 -1.07
C ILE A 70 11.82 9.25 -1.83
N TYR A 71 11.03 10.32 -1.74
CA TYR A 71 9.82 10.53 -2.54
C TYR A 71 10.11 11.52 -3.65
N ARG A 72 9.97 11.10 -4.91
CA ARG A 72 10.19 11.96 -6.09
C ARG A 72 11.51 12.75 -6.04
N GLY A 73 12.57 12.18 -5.47
CA GLY A 73 13.87 12.84 -5.32
C GLY A 73 14.10 13.58 -4.00
N TYR A 74 13.09 13.73 -3.15
CA TYR A 74 13.19 14.38 -1.84
C TYR A 74 13.32 13.35 -0.70
N ASP A 75 14.30 13.52 0.19
CA ASP A 75 14.37 12.72 1.42
C ASP A 75 13.17 13.06 2.32
N VAL A 76 12.45 12.04 2.79
CA VAL A 76 11.30 12.21 3.69
C VAL A 76 11.67 12.94 4.98
N ARG A 77 12.91 12.81 5.46
CA ARG A 77 13.42 13.53 6.63
C ARG A 77 13.44 15.03 6.39
N ASP A 78 13.78 15.47 5.19
CA ASP A 78 13.79 16.88 4.82
C ASP A 78 12.36 17.42 4.68
N LEU A 79 11.47 16.65 4.03
CA LEU A 79 10.04 17.00 3.91
C LEU A 79 9.39 17.20 5.28
N VAL A 80 9.58 16.25 6.20
CA VAL A 80 9.05 16.34 7.57
C VAL A 80 9.76 17.43 8.35
N GLY A 81 11.09 17.52 8.26
CA GLY A 81 11.89 18.51 8.97
C GLY A 81 11.49 19.94 8.64
N ASN A 82 11.23 20.24 7.37
CA ASN A 82 10.77 21.57 6.94
C ASN A 82 9.35 21.85 7.40
N ALA A 83 8.42 20.90 7.28
CA ALA A 83 7.05 21.06 7.77
C ALA A 83 7.00 21.35 9.29
N VAL A 84 7.85 20.68 10.07
CA VAL A 84 7.97 20.91 11.52
C VAL A 84 8.56 22.29 11.84
N LYS A 85 9.66 22.68 11.16
CA LYS A 85 10.29 24.00 11.35
C LYS A 85 9.35 25.15 11.04
N GLU A 86 8.50 24.98 10.01
CA GLU A 86 7.52 25.97 9.57
C GLU A 86 6.19 25.87 10.33
N ASN A 87 6.06 24.95 11.29
CA ASN A 87 4.85 24.70 12.07
C ASN A 87 3.60 24.52 11.18
N ARG A 88 3.71 23.67 10.16
CA ARG A 88 2.64 23.40 9.19
C ARG A 88 2.36 21.91 9.03
N PHE A 89 1.15 21.59 8.55
CA PHE A 89 0.82 20.24 8.10
C PHE A 89 1.36 20.00 6.68
N GLY A 90 1.98 18.84 6.45
CA GLY A 90 2.60 18.47 5.17
C GLY A 90 1.84 17.43 4.36
N PHE A 91 0.70 16.91 4.85
CA PHE A 91 0.03 15.77 4.21
C PHE A 91 -0.38 16.07 2.76
N GLU A 92 -1.15 17.13 2.52
CA GLU A 92 -1.62 17.45 1.16
C GLU A 92 -0.47 17.82 0.21
N GLU A 93 0.60 18.42 0.73
CA GLU A 93 1.81 18.72 -0.04
C GLU A 93 2.53 17.44 -0.48
N VAL A 94 2.65 16.45 0.41
CA VAL A 94 3.26 15.15 0.10
C VAL A 94 2.37 14.34 -0.85
N VAL A 95 1.04 14.38 -0.68
CA VAL A 95 0.12 13.73 -1.63
C VAL A 95 0.24 14.36 -3.01
N TYR A 96 0.29 15.70 -3.09
CA TYR A 96 0.52 16.42 -4.34
C TYR A 96 1.84 15.97 -4.98
N LEU A 97 2.94 15.98 -4.22
CA LEU A 97 4.26 15.52 -4.70
C LEU A 97 4.17 14.11 -5.29
N LEU A 98 3.58 13.16 -4.58
CA LEU A 98 3.50 11.76 -5.02
C LEU A 98 2.71 11.61 -6.33
N LEU A 99 1.61 12.34 -6.48
CA LEU A 99 0.75 12.28 -7.66
C LEU A 99 1.31 13.07 -8.84
N MET A 100 1.71 14.33 -8.63
CA MET A 100 2.10 15.26 -9.69
C MET A 100 3.58 15.20 -10.06
N GLY A 101 4.43 14.72 -9.14
CA GLY A 101 5.86 14.52 -9.38
C GLY A 101 6.76 15.60 -8.76
N ASP A 102 6.23 16.80 -8.51
CA ASP A 102 6.97 17.94 -7.95
C ASP A 102 6.21 18.56 -6.77
N LEU A 103 6.90 19.36 -5.95
CA LEU A 103 6.27 20.11 -4.86
C LEU A 103 5.40 21.24 -5.42
N PRO A 104 4.19 21.44 -4.85
CA PRO A 104 3.29 22.50 -5.31
C PRO A 104 3.80 23.88 -4.90
N ASN A 105 3.50 24.88 -5.72
CA ASN A 105 3.49 26.27 -5.27
C ASN A 105 2.24 26.57 -4.40
N LYS A 106 2.14 27.79 -3.87
CA LYS A 106 1.06 28.16 -2.94
C LYS A 106 -0.33 28.06 -3.58
N ASP A 107 -0.48 28.48 -4.83
CA ASP A 107 -1.76 28.51 -5.53
C ASP A 107 -2.18 27.08 -5.93
N GLU A 108 -1.23 26.26 -6.38
CA GLU A 108 -1.43 24.83 -6.66
C GLU A 108 -1.87 24.07 -5.41
N LEU A 109 -1.20 24.29 -4.28
CA LEU A 109 -1.55 23.63 -3.02
C LEU A 109 -2.92 24.06 -2.52
N ALA A 110 -3.27 25.35 -2.67
CA ALA A 110 -4.59 25.85 -2.29
C ALA A 110 -5.70 25.21 -3.14
N ALA A 111 -5.52 25.16 -4.46
CA ALA A 111 -6.45 24.50 -5.36
C ALA A 111 -6.59 23.00 -5.05
N PHE A 112 -5.47 22.30 -4.83
CA PHE A 112 -5.47 20.88 -4.51
C PHE A 112 -6.20 20.57 -3.18
N ARG A 113 -5.98 21.38 -2.16
CA ARG A 113 -6.71 21.27 -0.88
C ARG A 113 -8.21 21.45 -1.05
N GLN A 114 -8.62 22.39 -1.90
CA GLN A 114 -10.03 22.62 -2.20
C GLN A 114 -10.65 21.40 -2.88
N ILE A 115 -9.98 20.84 -3.89
CA ILE A 115 -10.42 19.61 -4.58
C ILE A 115 -10.57 18.45 -3.60
N ILE A 116 -9.58 18.22 -2.72
CA ILE A 116 -9.68 17.19 -1.68
C ILE A 116 -10.88 17.45 -0.78
N ALA A 117 -11.08 18.71 -0.33
CA ALA A 117 -12.16 19.07 0.57
C ALA A 117 -13.54 18.82 -0.03
N GLU A 118 -13.72 19.13 -1.31
CA GLU A 118 -14.96 18.87 -2.06
C GLU A 118 -15.30 17.38 -2.18
N ASN A 119 -14.28 16.51 -2.15
CA ASN A 119 -14.43 15.05 -2.21
C ASN A 119 -14.43 14.36 -0.83
N ARG A 120 -14.42 15.10 0.28
CA ARG A 120 -14.54 14.54 1.64
C ARG A 120 -15.94 14.03 2.00
N PRO A 121 -17.05 14.68 1.58
CA PRO A 121 -18.38 14.20 1.89
C PRO A 121 -18.61 12.78 1.34
N LEU A 122 -19.17 11.91 2.17
CA LEU A 122 -19.59 10.57 1.75
C LEU A 122 -20.99 10.63 1.13
N PRO A 123 -21.38 9.66 0.28
CA PRO A 123 -22.74 9.58 -0.24
C PRO A 123 -23.79 9.57 0.87
N GLN A 124 -24.99 10.05 0.55
CA GLN A 124 -26.09 10.09 1.51
C GLN A 124 -26.33 8.71 2.14
N ASP A 125 -26.55 8.68 3.45
CA ASP A 125 -26.77 7.48 4.26
C ASP A 125 -25.63 6.44 4.25
N PHE A 126 -24.51 6.70 3.56
CA PHE A 126 -23.38 5.77 3.52
C PHE A 126 -22.80 5.51 4.91
N PHE A 127 -22.68 6.54 5.74
CA PHE A 127 -22.14 6.42 7.09
C PHE A 127 -23.02 5.55 8.00
N SER A 128 -24.34 5.76 7.99
CA SER A 128 -25.26 4.94 8.76
C SER A 128 -25.27 3.50 8.24
N ASP A 129 -25.39 3.32 6.92
CA ASP A 129 -25.63 2.03 6.30
C ASP A 129 -24.38 1.14 6.26
N MET A 130 -23.27 1.70 5.80
CA MET A 130 -22.05 0.94 5.58
C MET A 130 -21.14 0.95 6.80
N ILE A 131 -21.19 1.99 7.65
CA ILE A 131 -20.29 2.12 8.81
C ILE A 131 -20.96 1.68 10.11
N LEU A 132 -22.11 2.23 10.47
CA LEU A 132 -22.72 1.97 11.79
C LEU A 132 -23.52 0.67 11.89
N LYS A 133 -24.34 0.32 10.89
CA LYS A 133 -25.28 -0.82 10.99
C LYS A 133 -24.62 -2.18 11.18
N ALA A 134 -23.40 -2.37 10.69
CA ALA A 134 -22.68 -3.65 10.74
C ALA A 134 -21.26 -3.48 11.29
N PRO A 135 -21.09 -3.26 12.61
CA PRO A 135 -19.78 -3.06 13.19
C PRO A 135 -18.89 -4.28 12.94
N SER A 136 -17.61 -4.02 12.66
CA SER A 136 -16.60 -5.06 12.51
C SER A 136 -15.67 -5.02 13.71
N LYS A 137 -15.22 -6.19 14.17
CA LYS A 137 -14.12 -6.28 15.16
C LYS A 137 -12.77 -5.87 14.56
N ASP A 138 -12.68 -5.86 13.24
CA ASP A 138 -11.49 -5.53 12.47
C ASP A 138 -11.76 -4.27 11.64
N ILE A 139 -11.01 -3.20 11.93
CA ILE A 139 -11.15 -1.90 11.28
C ILE A 139 -10.68 -1.93 9.82
N MET A 140 -9.70 -2.76 9.47
CA MET A 140 -9.20 -2.88 8.10
C MET A 140 -10.25 -3.57 7.22
N ASN A 141 -10.86 -4.65 7.70
CA ASN A 141 -11.98 -5.30 7.02
C ASN A 141 -13.17 -4.34 6.86
N LYS A 142 -13.40 -3.47 7.85
CA LYS A 142 -14.44 -2.45 7.76
C LYS A 142 -14.13 -1.43 6.66
N MET A 143 -12.92 -0.89 6.67
CA MET A 143 -12.46 0.10 5.70
C MET A 143 -12.48 -0.47 4.27
N SER A 144 -11.97 -1.68 4.05
CA SER A 144 -11.99 -2.33 2.73
C SER A 144 -13.41 -2.53 2.21
N ARG A 145 -14.34 -2.95 3.07
CA ARG A 145 -15.77 -3.08 2.69
C ARG A 145 -16.39 -1.73 2.35
N SER A 146 -16.06 -0.68 3.09
CA SER A 146 -16.53 0.67 2.77
C SER A 146 -16.00 1.13 1.41
N ILE A 147 -14.71 0.97 1.13
CA ILE A 147 -14.11 1.33 -0.16
C ILE A 147 -14.79 0.57 -1.31
N LEU A 148 -14.97 -0.75 -1.17
CA LEU A 148 -15.67 -1.54 -2.17
C LEU A 148 -17.15 -1.15 -2.33
N ALA A 149 -17.82 -0.72 -1.26
CA ALA A 149 -19.19 -0.23 -1.36
C ALA A 149 -19.27 1.10 -2.12
N LEU A 150 -18.30 2.00 -1.93
CA LEU A 150 -18.25 3.30 -2.64
C LEU A 150 -18.21 3.14 -4.17
N TYR A 151 -17.67 2.03 -4.68
CA TYR A 151 -17.72 1.68 -6.11
C TYR A 151 -19.14 1.77 -6.69
N SER A 152 -20.16 1.35 -5.93
CA SER A 152 -21.55 1.36 -6.40
C SER A 152 -22.23 2.74 -6.31
N TYR A 153 -21.57 3.73 -5.68
CA TYR A 153 -22.07 5.09 -5.54
C TYR A 153 -21.35 6.07 -6.48
N ASP A 154 -20.30 5.62 -7.18
CA ASP A 154 -19.61 6.39 -8.20
C ASP A 154 -20.40 6.27 -9.53
N ASP A 155 -20.63 7.40 -10.21
CA ASP A 155 -21.34 7.44 -11.49
C ASP A 155 -20.49 6.84 -12.63
N ASN A 156 -19.15 6.79 -12.47
CA ASN A 156 -18.22 6.32 -13.49
C ASN A 156 -17.03 5.51 -12.92
N PRO A 157 -17.28 4.41 -12.17
CA PRO A 157 -16.27 3.72 -11.36
C PRO A 157 -15.21 2.98 -12.19
N GLU A 158 -15.47 2.75 -13.47
CA GLU A 158 -14.54 2.08 -14.39
C GLU A 158 -13.79 3.04 -15.31
N ASN A 159 -14.01 4.35 -15.18
CA ASN A 159 -13.18 5.30 -15.90
C ASN A 159 -11.76 5.31 -15.31
N ARG A 160 -10.80 5.08 -16.20
CA ARG A 160 -9.36 5.02 -15.87
C ARG A 160 -8.57 6.08 -16.64
N SER A 161 -9.27 7.03 -17.27
CA SER A 161 -8.64 8.16 -17.95
C SER A 161 -7.97 9.07 -16.90
N PRO A 162 -6.80 9.64 -17.22
CA PRO A 162 -6.24 10.74 -16.46
C PRO A 162 -7.07 12.03 -16.51
N GLU A 163 -7.93 12.18 -17.53
CA GLU A 163 -8.87 13.30 -17.76
C GLU A 163 -10.24 13.09 -17.09
#